data_AF-X0W5U9-F1
#
_entry.id   AF-X0W5U9-F1
#
_cell.length_a   1.000
_cell.length_b   1.000
_cell.length_c   1.000
_cell.angle_alpha   90.00
_cell.angle_beta   90.00
_cell.angle_gamma   90.00
#
_symmetry.space_group_name_H-M   'P 1'
#
loop_
_entity.id
_entity.type
_entity.pdbx_description
1 polymer ?
#
loop_
_entity_poly.entity_id
_entity_poly.type
_entity_poly.pdbx_seq_one_letter_code
_entity_poly.pdbx_strand_id
1 'polypeptide(L)'
;MRKVILLILSVFIVCFAIAVNGARAEENKWTRLVVESGRVLSEVQQMPDQSIPKDLLRSCSAIAIFPSTVSGGFGIGGKYGQGIIMVRDERGSGWSSPAIFTITGASFGWQIGGQATDFILLIMGRRGIDG
;
A
#
# COMPACT_ATOMS: atom_id res chain seq x y z
N MET A 1 14.76 -6.45 48.50
CA MET A 1 15.72 -5.95 47.49
C MET A 1 16.00 -6.95 46.38
N ARG A 2 16.45 -8.19 46.65
CA ARG A 2 16.70 -9.23 45.62
C ARG A 2 15.51 -9.53 44.67
N LYS A 3 14.27 -9.61 45.20
CA LYS A 3 13.07 -9.87 44.38
C LYS A 3 12.72 -8.72 43.43
N VAL A 4 13.00 -7.48 43.83
CA VAL A 4 12.76 -6.28 43.02
C VAL A 4 13.77 -6.19 41.88
N ILE A 5 15.04 -6.53 42.15
CA ILE A 5 16.10 -6.59 41.14
C ILE A 5 15.78 -7.67 40.08
N LEU A 6 15.30 -8.84 40.49
CA LEU A 6 14.92 -9.92 39.56
C LEU A 6 13.74 -9.54 38.65
N LEU A 7 12.76 -8.78 39.16
CA LEU A 7 11.62 -8.30 38.37
C LEU A 7 12.01 -7.21 37.37
N ILE A 8 12.92 -6.31 37.74
CA ILE A 8 13.43 -5.28 36.81
C ILE A 8 14.23 -5.94 35.69
N LEU A 9 15.04 -6.95 36.01
CA LEU A 9 15.83 -7.69 35.02
C LEU A 9 14.95 -8.45 34.02
N SER A 10 13.87 -9.09 34.49
CA SER A 10 12.96 -9.83 33.61
C SER A 10 12.18 -8.91 32.65
N VAL A 11 11.74 -7.75 33.13
CA VAL A 11 11.09 -6.73 32.27
C VAL A 11 12.07 -6.22 31.21
N PHE A 12 13.32 -5.97 31.60
CA PHE A 12 14.36 -5.50 30.67
C PHE A 12 14.67 -6.53 29.57
N ILE A 13 14.73 -7.83 29.93
CA ILE A 13 14.94 -8.93 28.97
C ILE A 13 13.76 -9.04 27.99
N VAL A 14 12.52 -8.90 28.47
CA VAL A 14 11.33 -8.94 27.60
C VAL A 14 11.31 -7.74 26.64
N CYS A 15 11.58 -6.53 27.12
CA CYS A 15 11.66 -5.34 26.27
C CYS A 15 12.77 -5.47 25.21
N PHE A 16 13.93 -6.01 25.57
CA PHE A 16 15.04 -6.24 24.64
C PHE A 16 14.68 -7.26 23.56
N ALA A 17 14.00 -8.35 23.92
CA ALA A 17 13.56 -9.35 22.95
C ALA A 17 12.53 -8.79 21.93
N ILE A 18 11.62 -7.92 22.38
CA ILE A 18 10.66 -7.25 21.49
C ILE A 18 11.38 -6.29 20.53
N ALA A 19 12.36 -5.52 21.02
CA ALA A 19 13.13 -4.58 20.21
C ALA A 19 13.96 -5.29 19.11
N VAL A 20 14.59 -6.43 19.43
CA VAL A 20 15.40 -7.20 18.47
C VAL A 20 14.53 -7.77 17.33
N ASN A 21 13.30 -8.21 17.63
CA ASN A 21 12.39 -8.69 16.59
C ASN A 21 11.84 -7.56 15.70
N GLY A 22 11.61 -6.36 16.25
CA GLY A 22 11.15 -5.21 15.48
C GLY A 22 12.12 -4.76 14.38
N ALA A 23 13.44 -4.89 14.63
CA ALA A 23 14.47 -4.42 13.71
C ALA A 23 14.61 -5.27 12.42
N ARG A 24 14.20 -6.56 12.43
CA ARG A 24 14.33 -7.46 11.25
C ARG A 24 13.23 -7.26 10.22
N ALA A 25 12.19 -6.50 10.55
CA ALA A 25 11.01 -6.35 9.71
C ALA A 25 11.14 -5.26 8.62
N GLU A 26 12.19 -4.43 8.64
CA GLU A 26 12.23 -3.24 7.78
C GLU A 26 12.87 -3.48 6.40
N GLU A 27 13.86 -4.37 6.29
CA GLU A 27 14.73 -4.51 5.10
C GLU A 27 13.97 -4.85 3.80
N ASN A 28 12.79 -5.49 3.90
CA ASN A 28 12.02 -5.96 2.75
C ASN A 28 10.66 -5.26 2.58
N LYS A 29 10.43 -4.10 3.18
CA LYS A 29 9.12 -3.41 3.09
C LYS A 29 8.74 -3.09 1.64
N TRP A 30 9.66 -2.48 0.90
CA TRP A 30 9.42 -2.04 -0.48
C TRP A 30 9.28 -3.22 -1.44
N THR A 31 10.10 -4.25 -1.27
CA THR A 31 9.98 -5.50 -2.03
C THR A 31 8.62 -6.15 -1.81
N ARG A 32 8.16 -6.24 -0.56
CA ARG A 32 6.82 -6.76 -0.24
C ARG A 32 5.71 -5.93 -0.86
N LEU A 33 5.85 -4.60 -0.88
CA LEU A 33 4.84 -3.72 -1.48
C LEU A 33 4.68 -3.96 -2.98
N VAL A 34 5.78 -4.17 -3.71
CA VAL A 34 5.74 -4.49 -5.14
C VAL A 34 5.08 -5.84 -5.38
N VAL A 35 5.48 -6.88 -4.62
CA VAL A 35 4.89 -8.23 -4.71
C VAL A 35 3.40 -8.20 -4.42
N GLU A 36 3.00 -7.50 -3.35
CA GLU A 36 1.61 -7.40 -2.92
C GLU A 36 0.75 -6.65 -3.96
N SER A 37 1.28 -5.58 -4.54
CA SER A 37 0.59 -4.85 -5.62
C SER A 37 0.38 -5.74 -6.85
N GLY A 38 1.36 -6.59 -7.19
CA GLY A 38 1.23 -7.58 -8.27
C GLY A 38 0.20 -8.67 -7.96
N ARG A 39 0.12 -9.10 -6.68
CA ARG A 39 -0.89 -10.05 -6.19
C ARG A 39 -2.29 -9.49 -6.35
N VAL A 40 -2.54 -8.27 -5.85
CA VAL A 40 -3.82 -7.57 -5.96
C VAL A 40 -4.26 -7.43 -7.43
N LEU A 41 -3.36 -7.01 -8.33
CA LEU A 41 -3.69 -6.90 -9.75
C LEU A 41 -4.09 -8.24 -10.37
N SER A 42 -3.37 -9.31 -10.02
CA SER A 42 -3.62 -10.66 -10.53
C SER A 42 -4.96 -11.20 -10.02
N GLU A 43 -5.28 -10.98 -8.76
CA GLU A 43 -6.55 -11.40 -8.14
C GLU A 43 -7.74 -10.68 -8.78
N VAL A 44 -7.66 -9.36 -8.97
CA VAL A 44 -8.72 -8.58 -9.63
C VAL A 44 -8.92 -9.05 -11.08
N GLN A 45 -7.85 -9.36 -11.81
CA GLN A 45 -7.95 -9.88 -13.18
C GLN A 45 -8.58 -11.28 -13.26
N GLN A 46 -8.46 -12.10 -12.22
CA GLN A 46 -9.03 -13.45 -12.16
C GLN A 46 -10.52 -13.45 -11.77
N MET A 47 -11.04 -12.34 -11.24
CA MET A 47 -12.45 -12.20 -10.89
C MET A 47 -13.30 -11.93 -12.14
N PRO A 48 -14.28 -12.79 -12.49
CA PRO A 48 -15.08 -12.63 -13.72
C PRO A 48 -15.80 -11.28 -13.81
N ASP A 49 -16.36 -10.83 -12.69
CA ASP A 49 -17.25 -9.65 -12.64
C ASP A 49 -16.51 -8.35 -12.29
N GLN A 50 -15.26 -8.43 -11.82
CA GLN A 50 -14.45 -7.28 -11.38
C GLN A 50 -13.17 -7.09 -12.19
N SER A 51 -12.96 -7.93 -13.21
CA SER A 51 -11.80 -7.81 -14.08
C SER A 51 -11.76 -6.45 -14.77
N ILE A 52 -10.56 -5.87 -14.84
CA ILE A 52 -10.36 -4.59 -15.50
C ILE A 52 -10.51 -4.81 -17.01
N PRO A 53 -11.41 -4.08 -17.70
CA PRO A 53 -11.58 -4.20 -19.14
C PRO A 53 -10.25 -4.05 -19.88
N LYS A 54 -9.97 -4.98 -20.80
CA LYS A 54 -8.71 -5.03 -21.55
C LYS A 54 -8.45 -3.73 -22.32
N ASP A 55 -9.49 -3.07 -22.79
CA ASP A 55 -9.38 -1.82 -23.54
C ASP A 55 -8.94 -0.66 -22.66
N LEU A 56 -9.39 -0.59 -21.40
CA LEU A 56 -8.92 0.39 -20.42
C LEU A 56 -7.47 0.14 -20.03
N LEU A 57 -7.08 -1.13 -19.82
CA LEU A 57 -5.68 -1.47 -19.56
C LEU A 57 -4.77 -1.15 -20.74
N ARG A 58 -5.22 -1.36 -21.98
CA ARG A 58 -4.45 -1.03 -23.19
C ARG A 58 -4.32 0.48 -23.41
N SER A 59 -5.38 1.24 -23.13
CA SER A 59 -5.41 2.68 -23.40
C SER A 59 -4.82 3.53 -22.28
N CYS A 60 -4.64 2.98 -21.07
CA CYS A 60 -4.03 3.73 -19.98
C CYS A 60 -2.53 4.01 -20.21
N SER A 61 -2.13 5.22 -19.81
CA SER A 61 -0.74 5.70 -19.82
C SER A 61 0.03 5.27 -18.57
N ALA A 62 -0.62 5.09 -17.42
CA ALA A 62 -0.01 4.53 -16.22
C ALA A 62 -1.03 3.76 -15.38
N ILE A 63 -0.51 2.84 -14.55
CA ILE A 63 -1.28 2.08 -13.58
C ILE A 63 -0.66 2.34 -12.21
N ALA A 64 -1.48 2.78 -11.26
CA ALA A 64 -1.09 2.91 -9.86
C ALA A 64 -1.90 1.93 -9.01
N ILE A 65 -1.22 1.20 -8.13
CA ILE A 65 -1.80 0.15 -7.29
C ILE A 65 -1.43 0.43 -5.85
N PHE A 66 -2.42 0.63 -4.99
CA PHE A 66 -2.26 0.92 -3.57
C PHE A 66 -2.96 -0.16 -2.74
N PRO A 67 -2.25 -1.25 -2.40
CA PRO A 67 -2.80 -2.30 -1.57
C PRO A 67 -3.03 -1.80 -0.14
N SER A 68 -4.08 -2.29 0.51
CA SER A 68 -4.42 -2.09 1.92
C SER A 68 -4.41 -0.62 2.34
N THR A 69 -4.96 0.26 1.50
CA THR A 69 -5.08 1.69 1.84
C THR A 69 -6.07 1.85 2.98
N VAL A 70 -5.59 2.40 4.09
CA VAL A 70 -6.41 2.59 5.29
C VAL A 70 -7.16 3.89 5.15
N SER A 71 -8.46 3.82 5.37
CA SER A 71 -9.35 4.97 5.48
C SER A 71 -10.10 4.90 6.79
N GLY A 72 -10.37 6.04 7.42
CA GLY A 72 -11.16 6.06 8.63
C GLY A 72 -11.50 7.46 9.08
N GLY A 73 -12.57 7.59 9.86
CA GLY A 73 -13.05 8.88 10.35
C GLY A 73 -14.23 8.78 11.28
N PHE A 74 -14.61 9.92 11.86
CA PHE A 74 -15.86 10.15 12.57
C PHE A 74 -16.33 11.58 12.25
N GLY A 75 -17.07 11.73 11.15
CA GLY A 75 -17.42 13.04 10.56
C GLY A 75 -16.33 13.62 9.66
N ILE A 76 -15.08 13.69 10.16
CA ILE A 76 -13.88 13.99 9.38
C ILE A 76 -13.03 12.73 9.34
N GLY A 77 -12.53 12.37 8.16
CA GLY A 77 -11.73 11.18 7.93
C GLY A 77 -10.48 11.44 7.11
N GLY A 78 -9.55 10.50 7.19
CA GLY A 78 -8.32 10.48 6.43
C GLY A 78 -8.16 9.18 5.67
N LYS A 79 -7.40 9.23 4.59
CA LYS A 79 -6.93 8.08 3.81
C LYS A 79 -5.42 8.12 3.77
N TYR A 80 -4.80 6.97 3.99
CA TYR A 80 -3.36 6.79 3.88
C TYR A 80 -3.06 5.40 3.33
N GLY A 81 -2.26 5.34 2.28
CA GLY A 81 -1.84 4.10 1.66
C GLY A 81 -0.48 4.25 0.98
N GLN A 82 0.24 3.14 0.85
CA GLN A 82 1.46 3.08 0.07
C GLN A 82 1.23 2.12 -1.09
N GLY A 83 1.86 2.39 -2.23
CA GLY A 83 1.63 1.63 -3.44
C GLY A 83 2.74 1.82 -4.45
N ILE A 84 2.52 1.27 -5.63
CA ILE A 84 3.41 1.40 -6.78
C ILE A 84 2.69 2.09 -7.93
N ILE A 85 3.46 2.79 -8.75
CA ILE A 85 3.03 3.28 -10.06
C ILE A 85 3.97 2.74 -11.13
N MET A 86 3.38 2.36 -12.26
CA MET A 86 4.10 1.95 -13.46
C MET A 86 3.57 2.77 -14.63
N VAL A 87 4.48 3.40 -15.36
CA VAL A 87 4.16 4.19 -16.54
C VAL A 87 4.38 3.34 -17.77
N ARG A 88 3.47 3.41 -18.72
CA ARG A 88 3.62 2.74 -20.02
C ARG A 88 4.66 3.50 -20.84
N ASP A 89 5.61 2.78 -21.41
CA ASP A 89 6.61 3.36 -22.30
C ASP A 89 5.92 4.02 -23.50
N GLU A 90 6.48 5.13 -23.96
CA GLU A 90 5.97 5.93 -25.07
C GLU A 90 5.83 5.15 -26.37
N ARG A 91 6.67 4.12 -26.53
CA ARG A 91 6.70 3.22 -27.70
C ARG A 91 5.74 2.03 -27.55
N GLY A 92 5.04 1.91 -26.42
CA GLY A 92 4.03 0.88 -26.17
C GLY A 92 4.56 -0.53 -25.92
N SER A 93 5.88 -0.76 -25.95
CA SER A 93 6.45 -2.11 -25.84
C SER A 93 6.67 -2.59 -24.40
N GLY A 94 6.40 -1.76 -23.39
CA GLY A 94 6.65 -2.15 -22.00
C GLY A 94 6.11 -1.17 -20.95
N TRP A 95 6.34 -1.55 -19.70
CA TRP A 95 6.09 -0.75 -18.51
C TRP A 95 7.42 -0.31 -17.91
N SER A 96 7.45 0.87 -17.31
CA SER A 96 8.59 1.35 -16.53
C SER A 96 8.81 0.48 -15.30
N SER A 97 9.98 0.61 -14.68
CA SER A 97 10.20 0.08 -13.34
C SER A 97 9.15 0.66 -12.36
N PRO A 98 8.68 -0.15 -11.40
CA PRO A 98 7.70 0.30 -10.41
C PRO A 98 8.33 1.38 -9.53
N ALA A 99 7.69 2.54 -9.46
CA ALA A 99 8.05 3.60 -8.53
C ALA A 99 7.10 3.57 -7.34
N ILE A 100 7.61 3.83 -6.14
CA ILE A 100 6.82 3.77 -4.91
C ILE A 100 6.17 5.13 -4.68
N PHE A 101 4.86 5.11 -4.43
CA PHE A 101 4.08 6.30 -4.13
C PHE A 101 3.30 6.11 -2.84
N THR A 102 3.04 7.23 -2.16
CA THR A 102 2.17 7.27 -0.99
C THR A 102 0.96 8.11 -1.35
N ILE A 103 -0.24 7.55 -1.16
CA ILE A 103 -1.50 8.26 -1.31
C ILE A 103 -1.96 8.74 0.05
N THR A 104 -2.30 10.02 0.13
CA THR A 104 -2.95 10.62 1.30
C THR A 104 -4.15 11.44 0.84
N GLY A 105 -5.21 11.47 1.64
CA GLY A 105 -6.39 12.25 1.31
C GLY A 105 -7.23 12.52 2.54
N ALA A 106 -7.94 13.64 2.54
CA ALA A 106 -8.99 13.90 3.51
C ALA A 106 -10.34 13.45 2.94
N SER A 107 -11.21 12.93 3.79
CA SER A 107 -12.61 12.67 3.46
C SER A 107 -13.50 13.34 4.50
N PHE A 108 -14.69 13.76 4.07
CA PHE A 108 -15.72 14.27 4.95
C PHE A 108 -16.97 13.40 4.77
N GLY A 109 -17.50 12.86 5.86
CA GLY A 109 -18.67 11.98 5.80
C GLY A 109 -18.97 11.29 7.13
N TRP A 110 -20.20 10.80 7.26
CA TRP A 110 -20.67 10.03 8.42
C TRP A 110 -20.16 8.57 8.41
N GLN A 111 -18.92 8.37 7.95
CA GLN A 111 -18.25 7.09 8.13
C GLN A 111 -17.82 7.02 9.59
N ILE A 112 -18.25 5.97 10.29
CA ILE A 112 -17.83 5.63 11.64
C ILE A 112 -17.07 4.32 11.52
N GLY A 113 -15.75 4.39 11.61
CA GLY A 113 -14.88 3.21 11.57
C GLY A 113 -13.68 3.36 10.64
N GLY A 114 -12.86 2.30 10.60
CA GLY A 114 -11.71 2.16 9.70
C GLY A 114 -11.97 1.07 8.67
N GLN A 115 -11.60 1.31 7.42
CA GLN A 115 -11.68 0.38 6.30
C GLN A 115 -10.34 0.32 5.58
N ALA A 116 -9.89 -0.90 5.28
CA ALA A 116 -8.77 -1.14 4.37
C ALA A 116 -9.34 -1.44 2.97
N THR A 117 -8.84 -0.74 1.95
CA THR A 117 -9.30 -0.91 0.57
C THR A 117 -8.12 -0.94 -0.39
N ASP A 118 -8.18 -1.84 -1.35
CA ASP A 118 -7.20 -1.92 -2.43
C ASP A 118 -7.63 -1.00 -3.58
N PHE A 119 -6.79 -0.02 -3.93
CA PHE A 119 -7.08 0.88 -5.05
C PHE A 119 -6.23 0.52 -6.26
N ILE A 120 -6.88 0.37 -7.41
CA ILE A 120 -6.22 0.32 -8.72
C ILE A 120 -6.69 1.53 -9.51
N LEU A 121 -5.75 2.40 -9.87
CA LEU A 121 -6.00 3.64 -10.61
C LEU A 121 -5.39 3.52 -12.00
N LEU A 122 -6.22 3.72 -13.02
CA LEU A 122 -5.79 3.80 -14.41
C LEU A 122 -5.68 5.27 -14.80
N ILE A 123 -4.46 5.71 -15.11
CA ILE A 123 -4.18 7.08 -15.53
C ILE A 123 -4.18 7.09 -17.05
N MET A 124 -5.21 7.71 -17.63
CA MET A 124 -5.43 7.69 -19.07
C MET A 124 -4.53 8.68 -19.84
N GLY A 125 -4.30 9.86 -19.27
CA GLY A 125 -3.52 10.93 -19.91
C GLY A 125 -2.14 11.13 -19.29
N ARG A 126 -1.13 11.41 -20.13
CA ARG A 126 0.24 11.72 -19.67
C ARG A 126 0.32 12.91 -18.70
N ARG A 127 -0.55 13.91 -18.86
CA ARG A 127 -0.68 15.03 -17.91
C ARG A 127 -0.95 14.61 -16.47
N GLY A 128 -1.55 13.43 -16.26
CA GLY A 128 -1.79 12.90 -14.92
C GLY A 128 -0.56 12.25 -14.27
N ILE A 129 0.53 12.10 -15.02
CA ILE A 129 1.79 11.48 -14.59
C ILE A 129 2.85 12.55 -14.27
N ASP A 130 2.86 13.66 -15.01
CA ASP A 130 3.86 14.74 -14.90
C ASP A 130 3.60 15.74 -13.74
N GLY A 131 2.66 15.40 -12.84
CA GLY A 131 2.18 16.27 -11.76
C GLY A 131 3.05 16.25 -10.50
#